data_AF-A0A0T6B865-F1
#
_entry.id   AF-A0A0T6B865-F1
#
_cell.length_a   1.000
_cell.length_b   1.000
_cell.length_c   1.000
_cell.angle_alpha   90.00
_cell.angle_beta   90.00
_cell.angle_gamma   90.00
#
_symmetry.space_group_name_H-M   'P 1'
#
loop_
_entity.id
_entity.type
_entity.pdbx_description
1 polymer ?
#
loop_
_entity_poly.entity_id
_entity_poly.type
_entity_poly.pdbx_seq_one_letter_code
_entity_poly.pdbx_strand_id
1 'polypeptide(L)'
;VIAIADQDGDPNSQNDDIWITYTLWIGTEVEKEYNLNLKIAENTSFYHVMEVASQLNPTFNFKADDSSVMGHFITEIAGVANNETNSTYWMIYILPRRPRKDSPPTDKDLSPVGVDSIEVQENKHYLFWYKYVKF
;
A
#
# COMPACT_ATOMS: atom_id res chain seq x y z
N VAL A 1 5.33 20.14 -48.10
CA VAL A 1 4.79 19.21 -47.09
C VAL A 1 5.37 19.64 -45.75
N ILE A 2 4.50 20.00 -44.80
CA ILE A 2 4.85 20.57 -43.50
C ILE A 2 5.46 19.48 -42.62
N ALA A 3 6.52 19.82 -41.88
CA ALA A 3 7.11 19.00 -40.83
C ALA A 3 6.24 19.08 -39.57
N ILE A 4 6.04 17.94 -38.90
CA ILE A 4 5.76 17.89 -37.46
C ILE A 4 6.59 16.73 -36.91
N ALA A 5 7.63 17.07 -36.15
CA ALA A 5 8.30 16.15 -35.25
C ALA A 5 7.52 16.21 -33.94
N ASP A 6 7.07 15.06 -33.43
CA ASP A 6 6.59 14.94 -32.05
C ASP A 6 7.39 13.82 -31.35
N GLN A 7 8.39 14.31 -30.63
CA GLN A 7 8.84 13.98 -29.28
C GLN A 7 9.21 12.53 -28.90
N ASP A 8 10.52 12.39 -28.67
CA ASP A 8 11.23 11.47 -27.79
C ASP A 8 10.39 10.84 -26.66
N GLY A 9 10.09 9.55 -26.79
CA GLY A 9 10.11 8.65 -25.65
C GLY A 9 11.54 8.13 -25.50
N ASP A 10 12.16 8.32 -24.33
CA ASP A 10 13.44 7.70 -24.00
C ASP A 10 13.32 6.17 -24.15
N PRO A 11 14.06 5.52 -25.07
CA PRO A 11 14.01 4.07 -25.25
C PRO A 11 14.59 3.29 -24.04
N ASN A 12 15.06 3.98 -23.00
CA ASN A 12 15.74 3.40 -21.85
C ASN A 12 15.02 3.56 -20.50
N SER A 13 13.76 3.98 -20.46
CA SER A 13 12.95 3.91 -19.23
C SER A 13 12.43 2.48 -18.98
N GLN A 14 13.35 1.51 -18.85
CA GLN A 14 12.98 0.28 -18.16
C GLN A 14 12.83 0.64 -16.68
N ASN A 15 11.59 0.78 -16.20
CA ASN A 15 11.35 0.72 -14.77
C ASN A 15 11.84 -0.64 -14.30
N ASP A 16 12.94 -0.64 -13.54
CA ASP A 16 13.47 -1.86 -12.98
C ASP A 16 12.43 -2.46 -12.01
N ASP A 17 12.25 -3.77 -12.09
CA ASP A 17 11.43 -4.47 -11.12
C ASP A 17 12.14 -4.52 -9.77
N ILE A 18 11.49 -4.01 -8.74
CA ILE A 18 11.97 -4.00 -7.36
C ILE A 18 11.26 -5.05 -6.51
N TRP A 19 11.95 -5.53 -5.48
CA TRP A 19 11.30 -6.33 -4.44
C TRP A 19 10.73 -5.44 -3.35
N ILE A 20 9.46 -5.65 -3.03
CA ILE A 20 8.80 -4.99 -1.91
C ILE A 20 8.24 -6.03 -0.95
N THR A 21 8.09 -5.63 0.32
CA THR A 21 7.37 -6.41 1.33
C THR A 21 6.08 -5.69 1.70
N TYR A 22 4.96 -6.38 1.50
CA TYR A 22 3.63 -5.97 1.95
C TYR A 22 3.22 -6.79 3.19
N THR A 23 3.02 -6.11 4.32
CA THR A 23 2.62 -6.70 5.61
C THR A 23 1.21 -6.27 5.99
N LEU A 24 0.44 -7.19 6.57
CA LEU A 24 -0.83 -6.91 7.25
C LEU A 24 -0.68 -7.20 8.74
N TRP A 25 -1.04 -6.24 9.57
CA TRP A 25 -1.27 -6.42 11.00
C TRP A 25 -2.75 -6.23 11.31
N ILE A 26 -3.37 -7.23 11.93
CA ILE A 26 -4.79 -7.17 12.30
C ILE A 26 -4.94 -7.08 13.81
N GLY A 27 -5.55 -5.98 14.23
CA GLY A 27 -5.89 -5.59 15.59
C GLY A 27 -4.78 -4.77 16.28
N THR A 28 -5.18 -4.00 17.30
CA THR A 28 -4.31 -2.99 17.94
C THR A 28 -3.09 -3.62 18.62
N GLU A 29 -3.19 -4.87 19.07
CA GLU A 29 -2.09 -5.62 19.69
C GLU A 29 -1.43 -6.61 18.70
N VAL A 30 -1.74 -6.48 17.40
CA VAL A 30 -1.22 -7.33 16.32
C VAL A 30 -1.51 -8.81 16.54
N GLU A 31 -2.79 -9.13 16.67
CA GLU A 31 -3.35 -10.45 16.91
C GLU A 31 -3.07 -11.40 15.73
N LYS A 32 -3.05 -10.87 14.51
CA LYS A 32 -2.62 -11.61 13.31
C LYS A 32 -1.62 -10.80 12.49
N GLU A 33 -0.71 -11.52 11.84
CA GLU A 33 0.27 -10.96 10.93
C GLU A 33 0.34 -11.81 9.65
N TYR A 34 0.31 -11.15 8.49
CA TYR A 34 0.58 -11.75 7.20
C TYR A 34 1.65 -10.94 6.46
N ASN A 35 2.47 -11.63 5.68
CA ASN A 35 3.54 -10.98 4.90
C ASN A 35 3.55 -11.58 3.51
N LEU A 36 3.76 -10.72 2.51
CA LEU A 36 3.93 -11.10 1.12
C LEU A 36 5.12 -10.31 0.55
N ASN A 37 6.07 -11.02 -0.04
CA ASN A 37 7.10 -10.41 -0.86
C ASN A 37 6.68 -10.55 -2.32
N LEU A 38 6.68 -9.45 -3.06
CA LEU A 38 6.36 -9.46 -4.48
C LEU A 38 7.38 -8.60 -5.24
N LYS A 39 7.53 -8.95 -6.52
CA LYS A 39 8.37 -8.24 -7.47
C LYS A 39 7.46 -7.41 -8.38
N ILE A 40 7.70 -6.12 -8.47
CA ILE A 40 6.85 -5.16 -9.19
C ILE A 40 7.70 -4.02 -9.76
N ALA A 41 7.26 -3.42 -10.86
CA ALA A 41 7.94 -2.27 -11.44
C ALA A 41 8.06 -1.12 -10.42
N GLU A 42 9.22 -0.49 -10.35
CA GLU A 42 9.44 0.69 -9.52
C GLU A 42 8.46 1.83 -9.89
N ASN A 43 8.16 2.70 -8.93
CA ASN A 43 7.25 3.85 -9.07
C ASN A 43 5.79 3.46 -9.40
N THR A 44 5.44 2.20 -9.22
CA THR A 44 4.06 1.72 -9.28
C THR A 44 3.28 2.23 -8.05
N SER A 45 1.98 2.54 -8.22
CA SER A 45 1.14 2.93 -7.08
C SER A 45 0.92 1.75 -6.12
N PHE A 46 0.79 2.05 -4.83
CA PHE A 46 0.51 1.02 -3.84
C PHE A 46 -0.86 0.37 -4.04
N TYR A 47 -1.81 1.07 -4.65
CA TYR A 47 -3.08 0.46 -5.04
C TYR A 47 -2.87 -0.72 -6.01
N HIS A 48 -2.03 -0.56 -7.03
CA HIS A 48 -1.74 -1.66 -7.95
C HIS A 48 -0.99 -2.82 -7.27
N VAL A 49 -0.11 -2.53 -6.31
CA VAL A 49 0.49 -3.56 -5.45
C VAL A 49 -0.57 -4.38 -4.73
N MET A 50 -1.62 -3.74 -4.20
CA MET A 50 -2.70 -4.44 -3.53
C MET A 50 -3.48 -5.34 -4.50
N GLU A 51 -3.74 -4.87 -5.73
CA GLU A 51 -4.40 -5.67 -6.77
C GLU A 51 -3.58 -6.94 -7.08
N VAL A 52 -2.28 -6.80 -7.33
CA VAL A 52 -1.38 -7.94 -7.59
C VAL A 52 -1.31 -8.88 -6.38
N ALA A 53 -1.19 -8.34 -5.16
CA ALA A 53 -1.17 -9.13 -3.94
C ALA A 53 -2.44 -9.97 -3.75
N SER A 54 -3.60 -9.41 -4.07
CA SER A 54 -4.91 -10.08 -3.98
C SER A 54 -5.02 -11.27 -4.93
N GLN A 55 -4.42 -11.17 -6.13
CA GLN A 55 -4.38 -12.25 -7.11
C GLN A 55 -3.43 -13.38 -6.69
N LEU A 56 -2.30 -13.03 -6.05
CA LEU A 56 -1.29 -14.00 -5.61
C LEU A 56 -1.69 -14.74 -4.34
N ASN A 57 -2.36 -14.05 -3.42
CA ASN A 57 -2.77 -14.60 -2.13
C ASN A 57 -4.12 -14.03 -1.68
N PRO A 58 -5.19 -14.85 -1.63
CA PRO A 58 -6.53 -14.40 -1.23
C PRO A 58 -6.61 -13.76 0.15
N THR A 59 -5.64 -13.98 1.05
CA THR A 59 -5.54 -13.27 2.33
C THR A 59 -5.39 -11.75 2.14
N PHE A 60 -4.84 -11.30 1.01
CA PHE A 60 -4.65 -9.90 0.67
C PHE A 60 -5.79 -9.31 -0.17
N ASN A 61 -6.90 -10.04 -0.33
CA ASN A 61 -8.12 -9.47 -0.91
C ASN A 61 -8.56 -8.25 -0.12
N PHE A 62 -8.99 -7.22 -0.84
CA PHE A 62 -9.41 -5.96 -0.27
C PHE A 62 -10.65 -5.41 -0.98
N LYS A 63 -11.28 -4.43 -0.34
CA LYS A 63 -12.30 -3.57 -0.95
C LYS A 63 -11.88 -2.12 -0.77
N ALA A 64 -12.24 -1.32 -1.75
CA ALA A 64 -12.04 0.11 -1.72
C ALA A 64 -13.30 0.81 -2.22
N ASP A 65 -13.59 1.97 -1.63
CA ASP A 65 -14.57 2.91 -2.17
C ASP A 65 -13.83 3.91 -3.07
N ASP A 66 -14.34 4.11 -4.27
CA ASP A 66 -13.79 5.10 -5.19
C ASP A 66 -14.31 6.50 -4.84
N SER A 67 -13.40 7.37 -4.40
CA SER A 67 -13.67 8.79 -4.23
C SER A 67 -13.11 9.55 -5.42
N SER A 68 -14.00 10.18 -6.20
CA SER A 68 -13.63 11.02 -7.35
C SER A 68 -12.69 12.19 -7.02
N VAL A 69 -12.47 12.50 -5.73
CA VAL A 69 -11.61 13.60 -5.26
C VAL A 69 -10.35 13.09 -4.56
N MET A 70 -10.41 11.97 -3.83
CA MET A 70 -9.30 11.49 -2.99
C MET A 70 -8.67 10.17 -3.47
N GLY A 71 -9.21 9.57 -4.53
CA GLY A 71 -8.83 8.24 -5.00
C GLY A 71 -9.50 7.12 -4.21
N HIS A 72 -8.88 5.94 -4.21
CA HIS A 72 -9.38 4.74 -3.56
C HIS A 72 -9.18 4.80 -2.05
N PHE A 73 -10.29 4.76 -1.32
CA PHE A 73 -10.30 4.60 0.12
C PHE A 73 -10.46 3.14 0.50
N ILE A 74 -9.44 2.54 1.12
CA ILE A 74 -9.47 1.12 1.51
C ILE A 74 -10.41 0.91 2.70
N THR A 75 -11.44 0.10 2.49
CA THR A 75 -12.51 -0.14 3.47
C THR A 75 -12.44 -1.53 4.12
N GLU A 76 -11.80 -2.50 3.47
CA GLU A 76 -11.69 -3.87 3.95
C GLU A 76 -10.41 -4.52 3.42
N ILE A 77 -9.71 -5.28 4.25
CA ILE A 77 -8.60 -6.16 3.83
C ILE A 77 -8.72 -7.48 4.60
N ALA A 78 -8.41 -8.61 3.96
CA ALA A 78 -8.46 -9.93 4.57
C ALA A 78 -9.83 -10.29 5.18
N GLY A 79 -10.92 -9.73 4.62
CA GLY A 79 -12.28 -9.90 5.13
C GLY A 79 -12.59 -9.11 6.42
N VAL A 80 -11.71 -8.19 6.84
CA VAL A 80 -11.89 -7.34 8.02
C VAL A 80 -12.16 -5.91 7.57
N ALA A 81 -13.37 -5.42 7.82
CA ALA A 81 -13.79 -4.08 7.42
C ALA A 81 -13.42 -3.02 8.48
N ASN A 82 -13.25 -1.78 8.03
CA ASN A 82 -13.23 -0.61 8.90
C ASN A 82 -14.46 -0.61 9.82
N ASN A 83 -14.28 -0.13 11.04
CA ASN A 83 -15.32 -0.08 12.05
C ASN A 83 -15.36 1.31 12.68
N GLU A 84 -16.31 2.12 12.21
CA GLU A 84 -16.49 3.48 12.69
C GLU A 84 -16.94 3.54 14.16
N THR A 85 -17.81 2.62 14.58
CA THR A 85 -18.31 2.55 15.96
C THR A 85 -17.19 2.36 16.97
N ASN A 86 -16.19 1.54 16.62
CA ASN A 86 -15.03 1.26 17.46
C ASN A 86 -13.80 2.11 17.06
N SER A 87 -13.96 3.08 16.16
CA SER A 87 -12.88 3.91 15.60
C SER A 87 -11.65 3.09 15.18
N THR A 88 -11.88 1.95 14.53
CA THR A 88 -10.83 1.02 14.12
C THR A 88 -10.74 0.99 12.60
N TYR A 89 -9.57 1.31 12.05
CA TYR A 89 -9.39 1.51 10.62
C TYR A 89 -8.10 0.87 10.13
N TRP A 90 -8.04 0.60 8.82
CA TRP A 90 -6.83 0.23 8.11
C TRP A 90 -5.95 1.45 7.85
N MET A 91 -4.78 1.47 8.48
CA MET A 91 -3.80 2.55 8.36
C MET A 91 -2.57 2.05 7.60
N ILE A 92 -2.09 2.81 6.62
CA ILE A 92 -0.89 2.44 5.84
C ILE A 92 0.35 3.19 6.33
N TYR A 93 1.42 2.43 6.58
CA TYR A 93 2.72 2.91 7.02
C TYR A 93 3.80 2.55 6.00
N ILE A 94 4.77 3.45 5.84
CA ILE A 94 5.93 3.25 4.96
C ILE A 94 7.17 3.21 5.84
N LEU A 95 7.85 2.06 5.86
CA LEU A 95 8.90 1.76 6.83
C LEU A 95 10.23 1.48 6.14
N PRO A 96 11.36 1.85 6.77
CA PRO A 96 12.69 1.53 6.24
C PRO A 96 13.10 0.07 6.46
N ARG A 97 12.31 -0.70 7.21
CA ARG A 97 12.55 -2.11 7.56
C ARG A 97 11.25 -2.78 7.96
N ARG A 98 11.26 -4.12 8.00
CA ARG A 98 10.11 -4.93 8.44
C ARG A 98 9.60 -4.44 9.82
N PRO A 99 8.27 -4.27 9.98
CA PRO A 99 7.70 -3.81 11.24
C PRO A 99 7.91 -4.84 12.36
N ARG A 100 8.05 -4.34 13.59
CA ARG A 100 8.28 -5.17 14.79
C ARG A 100 7.27 -4.82 15.88
N LYS A 101 6.63 -5.83 16.47
CA LYS A 101 5.58 -5.64 17.48
C LYS A 101 6.07 -4.95 18.76
N ASP A 102 7.34 -5.16 19.12
CA ASP A 102 7.97 -4.55 20.31
C ASP A 102 8.44 -3.10 20.08
N SER A 103 8.35 -2.62 18.84
CA SER A 103 8.64 -1.23 18.45
C SER A 103 7.70 -0.86 17.30
N PRO A 104 6.39 -0.74 17.56
CA PRO A 104 5.41 -0.54 16.50
C PRO A 104 5.59 0.83 15.82
N PRO A 105 5.15 0.97 14.55
CA PRO A 105 5.17 2.24 13.84
C PRO A 105 4.41 3.35 14.56
N THR A 106 4.88 4.59 14.36
CA THR A 106 4.31 5.81 14.93
C THR A 106 3.65 6.67 13.86
N ASP A 107 3.03 7.77 14.24
CA ASP A 107 2.40 8.71 13.30
C ASP A 107 3.39 9.33 12.30
N LYS A 108 4.70 9.31 12.61
CA LYS A 108 5.75 9.75 11.68
C LYS A 108 5.97 8.78 10.52
N ASP A 109 5.63 7.52 10.73
CA ASP A 109 5.76 6.45 9.74
C ASP A 109 4.47 6.28 8.91
N LEU A 110 3.38 6.93 9.35
CA LEU A 110 2.10 6.90 8.67
C LEU A 110 2.22 7.62 7.32
N SER A 111 1.67 7.01 6.28
CA SER A 111 1.63 7.67 4.97
C SER A 111 0.83 8.97 5.06
N PRO A 112 1.36 10.09 4.54
CA PRO A 112 0.63 11.35 4.47
C PRO A 112 -0.41 11.36 3.33
N VAL A 113 -0.41 10.35 2.45
CA VAL A 113 -1.26 10.25 1.26
C VAL A 113 -1.90 8.86 1.14
N GLY A 114 -2.95 8.76 0.33
CA GLY A 114 -3.65 7.51 0.03
C GLY A 114 -2.86 6.60 -0.91
N VAL A 115 -3.31 5.34 -1.03
CA VAL A 115 -2.63 4.25 -1.74
C VAL A 115 -2.37 4.52 -3.22
N ASP A 116 -3.18 5.35 -3.87
CA ASP A 116 -2.97 5.75 -5.27
C ASP A 116 -1.75 6.67 -5.45
N SER A 117 -1.42 7.47 -4.43
CA SER A 117 -0.33 8.45 -4.47
C SER A 117 0.95 7.95 -3.80
N ILE A 118 0.94 6.72 -3.25
CA ILE A 118 2.14 6.08 -2.71
C ILE A 118 2.82 5.36 -3.86
N GLU A 119 3.96 5.89 -4.30
CA GLU A 119 4.84 5.20 -5.24
C GLU A 119 5.75 4.22 -4.48
N VAL A 120 5.83 2.98 -4.97
CA VAL A 120 6.69 1.99 -4.34
C VAL A 120 8.16 2.17 -4.68
N GLN A 121 9.00 2.03 -3.65
CA GLN A 121 10.45 2.20 -3.74
C GLN A 121 11.17 0.95 -3.23
N GLU A 122 12.34 0.68 -3.79
CA GLU A 122 13.17 -0.43 -3.34
C GLU A 122 13.53 -0.29 -1.86
N ASN A 123 13.66 -1.42 -1.16
CA ASN A 123 14.07 -1.50 0.24
C ASN A 123 13.11 -0.80 1.23
N LYS A 124 11.87 -0.50 0.80
CA LYS A 124 10.79 -0.08 1.69
C LYS A 124 9.90 -1.26 2.08
N HIS A 125 9.30 -1.14 3.26
CA HIS A 125 8.29 -2.05 3.75
C HIS A 125 6.98 -1.31 3.91
N TYR A 126 5.92 -1.87 3.36
CA TYR A 126 4.58 -1.29 3.41
C TYR A 126 3.73 -2.12 4.36
N LEU A 127 3.18 -1.47 5.37
CA LEU A 127 2.36 -2.11 6.38
C LEU A 127 0.96 -1.51 6.35
N PHE A 128 -0.05 -2.35 6.14
CA PHE A 128 -1.40 -2.03 6.56
C PHE A 128 -1.65 -2.57 7.96
N TRP A 129 -2.07 -1.69 8.87
CA TRP A 129 -2.38 -2.05 10.25
C TRP A 129 -3.83 -1.68 10.58
N TYR A 130 -4.65 -2.69 10.83
CA TYR A 130 -6.01 -2.53 11.35
C TYR A 130 -5.94 -2.29 12.87
N LYS A 131 -6.17 -1.06 13.31
CA LYS A 131 -6.02 -0.67 14.73
C LYS A 131 -7.00 0.41 15.13
N TYR A 132 -7.22 0.52 16.44
CA TYR A 132 -7.90 1.67 17.02
C TYR A 132 -7.13 2.95 16.69
N VAL A 133 -7.86 3.98 16.25
CA VAL A 133 -7.35 5.31 15.94
C VAL A 133 -8.08 6.30 16.83
N LYS A 134 -7.29 7.09 17.56
CA LYS A 134 -7.80 8.22 18.34
C LYS A 134 -7.67 9.47 17.49
N PHE A 135 -8.81 10.06 17.12
CA PHE A 135 -8.88 11.39 16.51
C PHE A 135 -8.85 12.50 17.57
#